data_AF-L7MJN5-F1
#
_entry.id   AF-L7MJN5-F1
#
_cell.length_a   1.000
_cell.length_b   1.000
_cell.length_c   1.000
_cell.angle_alpha   90.00
_cell.angle_beta   90.00
_cell.angle_gamma   90.00
#
_symmetry.space_group_name_H-M   'P 1'
#
loop_
_entity.id
_entity.type
_entity.pdbx_description
1 polymer ?
#
loop_
_entity_poly.entity_id
_entity_poly.type
_entity_poly.pdbx_seq_one_letter_code
_entity_poly.pdbx_strand_id
1 'polypeptide(L)'
;VDASWRSRLLLLLLYGSSSGPGGTRFFSFFFKSMTSEQGKLRAINAGDELGLYQDSDEQNLPDVTFSVGTSSNASRTRESQPLLRRMEPDLGTTAETFPDDPQFANVVREAITAIETGIYPERIYQGSSGSYFVKNCERTKIAVYKPKDEEPYGRLNPKWTKWMHKLCCPCCFGRSCLVPNQGYLSEAGASLVDQKLQLNIVPKTKVVKLVSETFNYSALDRTKARTKKNVTERFPKVGRHFHRIGLPPKVGSFQLYVEGYQDADYWLRKFESEPLPPDLQRMFQFQFERLVVLDYIIRNTDRGNDNWLIKCTRPDKEPQSWSPRTPEIKIAAIDNGLAFPFKHPDSWRAYPYHWAWLPMAKVPFSSETRDLVLPQLSDMNFVQEMCDELHALFKKDPGFDKNLFEKQMSVMRGQILNLNQALKDGKSPVQLVQMPAVIVERSSRRPGARGRIKSLNDNFIQSFQNKAPFFSWC
;
A
#
# COMPACT_ATOMS: atom_id res chain seq x y z
N VAL A 1 32.93 4.28 14.79
CA VAL A 1 33.93 4.97 13.94
C VAL A 1 33.55 4.82 12.45
N ASP A 2 32.29 5.06 12.06
CA ASP A 2 31.92 4.86 10.64
C ASP A 2 30.77 5.75 10.12
N ALA A 3 30.78 7.01 10.55
CA ALA A 3 29.96 8.07 9.94
C ALA A 3 30.78 8.97 8.98
N SER A 4 32.09 8.70 8.82
CA SER A 4 33.04 9.62 8.18
C SER A 4 33.11 9.49 6.65
N TRP A 5 32.85 8.31 6.08
CA TRP A 5 33.02 8.09 4.63
C TRP A 5 31.92 8.72 3.76
N ARG A 6 30.67 8.72 4.23
CA ARG A 6 29.53 9.28 3.48
C ARG A 6 29.63 10.80 3.34
N SER A 7 30.10 11.48 4.38
CA SER A 7 30.33 12.93 4.35
C SER A 7 31.51 13.31 3.47
N ARG A 8 32.59 12.50 3.45
CA ARG A 8 33.77 12.73 2.60
C ARG A 8 33.49 12.55 1.11
N LEU A 9 32.65 11.58 0.73
CA LEU A 9 32.26 11.37 -0.67
C LEU A 9 31.38 12.52 -1.19
N LEU A 10 30.50 13.06 -0.34
CA LEU A 10 29.65 14.21 -0.69
C LEU A 10 30.47 15.50 -0.82
N LEU A 11 31.48 15.69 0.04
CA LEU A 11 32.41 16.83 -0.02
C LEU A 11 33.32 16.78 -1.25
N LEU A 12 33.77 15.60 -1.67
CA LEU A 12 34.55 15.43 -2.91
C LEU A 12 33.75 15.76 -4.18
N LEU A 13 32.44 15.48 -4.18
CA LEU A 13 31.53 15.82 -5.29
C LEU A 13 31.13 17.30 -5.31
N LEU A 14 31.14 17.98 -4.15
CA LEU A 14 30.74 19.38 -4.02
C LEU A 14 31.90 20.38 -4.07
N TYR A 15 33.11 19.99 -3.65
CA TYR A 15 34.26 20.90 -3.49
C TYR A 15 35.55 20.45 -4.20
N GLY A 16 35.51 19.37 -4.99
CA GLY A 16 36.67 18.91 -5.78
C GLY A 16 37.02 19.84 -6.95
N SER A 17 37.65 20.98 -6.68
CA SER A 17 38.37 21.78 -7.67
C SER A 17 39.87 21.71 -7.38
N SER A 18 40.61 20.97 -8.19
CA SER A 18 41.87 21.50 -8.73
C SER A 18 42.27 20.81 -10.04
N SER A 19 42.59 21.67 -11.02
CA SER A 19 43.54 21.47 -12.13
C SER A 19 43.23 20.42 -13.20
N GLY A 20 42.38 20.80 -14.16
CA GLY A 20 42.34 20.21 -15.50
C GLY A 20 41.34 20.95 -16.40
N PRO A 21 41.65 21.25 -17.68
CA PRO A 21 40.84 22.13 -18.54
C PRO A 21 39.47 21.54 -18.95
N GLY A 22 39.09 20.37 -18.43
CA GLY A 22 37.81 19.70 -18.69
C GLY A 22 36.67 20.03 -17.72
N GLY A 23 36.97 20.43 -16.47
CA GLY A 23 35.94 20.61 -15.42
C GLY A 23 35.08 21.87 -15.60
N THR A 24 35.68 22.95 -16.11
CA THR A 24 35.03 24.26 -16.28
C THR A 24 34.02 24.27 -17.43
N ARG A 25 34.19 23.39 -18.44
CA ARG A 25 33.24 23.27 -19.57
C ARG A 25 31.96 22.55 -19.17
N PHE A 26 32.02 21.55 -18.28
CA PHE A 26 30.83 20.81 -17.88
C PHE A 26 29.89 21.66 -17.03
N PHE A 27 30.43 22.41 -16.05
CA PHE A 27 29.65 23.33 -15.22
C PHE A 27 29.08 24.53 -16.01
N SER A 28 29.85 25.10 -16.94
CA SER A 28 29.38 26.22 -17.78
C SER A 28 28.29 25.79 -18.77
N PHE A 29 28.39 24.58 -19.34
CA PHE A 29 27.36 24.03 -20.22
C PHE A 29 26.08 23.68 -19.44
N PHE A 30 26.21 23.14 -18.22
CA PHE A 30 25.08 22.81 -17.35
C PHE A 30 24.31 24.08 -16.92
N PHE A 31 25.02 25.15 -16.52
CA PHE A 31 24.37 26.40 -16.11
C PHE A 31 23.73 27.14 -17.29
N LYS A 32 24.37 27.17 -18.46
CA LYS A 32 23.77 27.75 -19.69
C LYS A 32 22.52 26.99 -20.15
N SER A 33 22.49 25.67 -19.97
CA SER A 33 21.32 24.84 -20.27
C SER A 33 20.19 25.08 -19.27
N MET A 34 20.50 25.22 -17.97
CA MET A 34 19.51 25.56 -16.92
C MET A 34 18.86 26.94 -17.14
N THR A 35 19.63 27.97 -17.53
CA THR A 35 19.07 29.31 -17.79
C THR A 35 18.26 29.37 -19.08
N SER A 36 18.64 28.56 -20.09
CA SER A 36 17.90 28.45 -21.36
C SER A 36 16.55 27.74 -21.19
N GLU A 37 16.45 26.72 -20.33
CA GLU A 37 15.17 26.06 -20.05
C GLU A 37 14.27 26.85 -19.10
N GLN A 38 14.83 27.59 -18.13
CA GLN A 38 14.07 28.52 -17.30
C GLN A 38 13.46 29.68 -18.11
N GLY A 39 14.14 30.15 -19.16
CA GLY A 39 13.60 31.14 -20.10
C GLY A 39 12.44 30.61 -20.95
N LYS A 40 12.49 29.36 -21.39
CA LYS A 40 11.42 28.72 -22.19
C LYS A 40 10.17 28.42 -21.36
N LEU A 41 10.32 28.02 -20.09
CA LEU A 41 9.19 27.77 -19.19
C LEU A 41 8.53 29.05 -18.65
N ARG A 42 9.25 30.18 -18.58
CA ARG A 42 8.64 31.49 -18.28
C ARG A 42 7.92 32.10 -19.48
N ALA A 43 8.44 31.92 -20.70
CA ALA A 43 7.78 32.41 -21.92
C ALA A 43 6.45 31.70 -22.23
N ILE A 44 6.29 30.43 -21.82
CA ILE A 44 5.04 29.68 -21.98
C ILE A 44 3.97 30.08 -20.94
N ASN A 45 4.34 30.77 -19.85
CA ASN A 45 3.44 31.15 -18.76
C ASN A 45 3.14 32.66 -18.67
N ALA A 46 3.53 33.45 -19.69
CA ALA A 46 3.40 34.92 -19.67
C ALA A 46 2.76 35.53 -20.93
N GLY A 47 2.08 34.72 -21.75
CA GLY A 47 1.27 35.21 -22.87
C GLY A 47 -0.16 34.77 -22.67
N ASP A 48 -1.00 35.65 -22.14
CA ASP A 48 -2.34 35.97 -22.68
C ASP A 48 -3.22 36.58 -21.58
N GLU A 49 -3.14 37.90 -21.44
CA GLU A 49 -4.34 38.69 -21.14
C GLU A 49 -4.31 40.03 -21.91
N LEU A 50 -5.46 40.30 -22.54
CA LEU A 50 -6.02 41.57 -23.05
C LEU A 50 -5.60 42.11 -24.44
N GLY A 51 -6.53 42.00 -25.40
CA GLY A 51 -6.51 42.74 -26.65
C GLY A 51 -7.73 42.52 -27.56
N LEU A 52 -8.79 43.28 -27.28
CA LEU A 52 -9.76 43.91 -28.22
C LEU A 52 -10.66 43.08 -29.16
N TYR A 53 -11.92 43.52 -29.17
CA TYR A 53 -13.01 43.24 -30.10
C TYR A 53 -12.64 43.44 -31.57
N GLN A 54 -13.15 42.55 -32.44
CA GLN A 54 -13.78 42.93 -33.71
C GLN A 54 -14.69 41.81 -34.24
N ASP A 55 -15.91 42.22 -34.62
CA ASP A 55 -16.90 41.47 -35.39
C ASP A 55 -16.33 40.94 -36.72
N SER A 56 -16.59 39.68 -37.05
CA SER A 56 -17.31 39.28 -38.27
C SER A 56 -17.36 37.75 -38.42
N ASP A 57 -18.39 37.29 -39.14
CA ASP A 57 -18.48 35.99 -39.82
C ASP A 57 -19.13 34.83 -39.04
N GLU A 58 -20.43 35.04 -38.89
CA GLU A 58 -21.49 34.07 -39.09
C GLU A 58 -21.27 33.20 -40.36
N GLN A 59 -21.77 31.96 -40.32
CA GLN A 59 -21.90 30.96 -41.40
C GLN A 59 -20.83 29.84 -41.44
N ASN A 60 -21.28 28.64 -41.05
CA ASN A 60 -21.04 27.31 -41.66
C ASN A 60 -20.96 26.20 -40.59
N LEU A 61 -22.12 25.72 -40.15
CA LEU A 61 -22.29 24.41 -39.50
C LEU A 61 -23.15 23.55 -40.45
N PRO A 62 -22.74 22.32 -40.81
CA PRO A 62 -23.60 21.43 -41.59
C PRO A 62 -24.67 20.79 -40.70
N ASP A 63 -25.91 20.94 -41.16
CA ASP A 63 -27.15 20.38 -40.65
C ASP A 63 -27.20 18.86 -40.90
N VAL A 64 -27.51 18.06 -39.88
CA VAL A 64 -27.77 16.61 -40.05
C VAL A 64 -29.15 16.29 -39.53
N THR A 65 -30.13 16.38 -40.44
CA THR A 65 -31.53 16.04 -40.21
C THR A 65 -31.74 14.52 -40.31
N PHE A 66 -32.41 13.93 -39.31
CA PHE A 66 -32.83 12.53 -39.30
C PHE A 66 -34.10 12.32 -40.13
N SER A 67 -34.08 11.38 -41.07
CA SER A 67 -35.26 10.91 -41.80
C SER A 67 -35.87 9.65 -41.16
N VAL A 68 -37.16 9.71 -40.86
CA VAL A 68 -38.01 8.62 -40.39
C VAL A 68 -38.43 7.75 -41.59
N GLY A 69 -38.26 6.42 -41.47
CA GLY A 69 -38.77 5.43 -42.40
C GLY A 69 -39.61 4.38 -41.66
N THR A 70 -40.92 4.40 -41.92
CA THR A 70 -41.92 3.42 -41.48
C THR A 70 -42.00 2.24 -42.43
N SER A 71 -42.00 1.01 -41.91
CA SER A 71 -42.66 -0.14 -42.53
C SER A 71 -42.99 -1.25 -41.51
N SER A 72 -44.20 -1.79 -41.70
CA SER A 72 -45.03 -2.68 -40.88
C SER A 72 -44.63 -4.18 -40.92
N ASN A 73 -44.85 -4.98 -39.87
CA ASN A 73 -46.12 -5.68 -39.54
C ASN A 73 -45.96 -6.88 -38.57
N ALA A 74 -46.89 -6.95 -37.61
CA ALA A 74 -47.55 -8.12 -36.98
C ALA A 74 -46.87 -9.08 -35.94
N SER A 75 -47.61 -9.22 -34.82
CA SER A 75 -47.93 -10.45 -34.04
C SER A 75 -47.02 -10.89 -32.87
N ARG A 76 -47.35 -10.46 -31.63
CA ARG A 76 -48.05 -11.27 -30.59
C ARG A 76 -47.95 -10.61 -29.20
N THR A 77 -49.10 -10.44 -28.58
CA THR A 77 -49.33 -9.93 -27.23
C THR A 77 -48.97 -10.97 -26.17
N ARG A 78 -48.15 -10.57 -25.19
CA ARG A 78 -48.23 -11.04 -23.79
C ARG A 78 -47.85 -9.88 -22.90
N GLU A 79 -48.77 -9.52 -22.02
CA GLU A 79 -48.71 -8.44 -21.05
C GLU A 79 -47.42 -8.51 -20.23
N SER A 80 -46.65 -7.42 -20.23
CA SER A 80 -45.60 -7.18 -19.25
C SER A 80 -46.04 -6.00 -18.41
N GLN A 81 -46.36 -6.29 -17.14
CA GLN A 81 -46.44 -5.27 -16.11
C GLN A 81 -45.10 -4.51 -16.11
N PRO A 82 -45.09 -3.17 -16.01
CA PRO A 82 -43.84 -2.46 -15.84
C PRO A 82 -43.34 -2.78 -14.42
N LEU A 83 -42.33 -3.64 -14.32
CA LEU A 83 -41.48 -3.68 -13.15
C LEU A 83 -40.89 -2.27 -13.04
N LEU A 84 -41.43 -1.49 -12.11
CA LEU A 84 -40.86 -0.26 -11.59
C LEU A 84 -39.47 -0.59 -11.04
N ARG A 85 -38.49 -0.70 -11.93
CA ARG A 85 -37.10 -0.54 -11.58
C ARG A 85 -36.98 0.91 -11.17
N ARG A 86 -37.03 1.14 -9.85
CA ARG A 86 -36.60 2.38 -9.23
C ARG A 86 -35.21 2.68 -9.82
N MET A 87 -35.15 3.59 -10.80
CA MET A 87 -33.90 4.21 -11.22
C MET A 87 -33.48 5.05 -10.02
N GLU A 88 -32.67 4.44 -9.15
CA GLU A 88 -31.84 5.21 -8.24
C GLU A 88 -31.00 6.16 -9.11
N PRO A 89 -31.00 7.47 -8.84
CA PRO A 89 -30.16 8.38 -9.57
C PRO A 89 -28.70 7.98 -9.31
N ASP A 90 -27.94 7.80 -10.38
CA ASP A 90 -26.50 7.52 -10.41
C ASP A 90 -25.72 8.74 -9.92
N LEU A 91 -25.95 9.10 -8.66
CA LEU A 91 -25.38 10.26 -7.98
C LEU A 91 -24.09 9.82 -7.30
N GLY A 92 -23.10 9.41 -8.10
CA GLY A 92 -21.69 9.37 -7.70
C GLY A 92 -21.35 8.54 -6.45
N THR A 93 -22.15 7.52 -6.10
CA THR A 93 -22.01 6.80 -4.84
C THR A 93 -20.74 5.95 -4.83
N THR A 94 -19.69 6.48 -4.23
CA THR A 94 -18.48 5.79 -3.78
C THR A 94 -18.75 4.81 -2.63
N ALA A 95 -19.98 4.30 -2.50
CA ALA A 95 -20.33 3.29 -1.51
C ALA A 95 -19.73 1.96 -1.96
N GLU A 96 -18.43 1.78 -1.73
CA GLU A 96 -17.87 0.44 -1.63
C GLU A 96 -18.61 -0.24 -0.47
N THR A 97 -19.57 -1.08 -0.81
CA THR A 97 -20.30 -1.88 0.16
C THR A 97 -19.38 -2.99 0.61
N PHE A 98 -19.06 -3.00 1.92
CA PHE A 98 -18.42 -4.11 2.60
C PHE A 98 -19.52 -4.91 3.33
N PRO A 99 -20.32 -5.74 2.62
CA PRO A 99 -21.46 -6.43 3.23
C PRO A 99 -21.00 -7.35 4.37
N ASP A 100 -19.83 -7.96 4.21
CA ASP A 100 -19.23 -8.87 5.19
C ASP A 100 -18.58 -8.12 6.38
N ASP A 101 -18.56 -6.79 6.36
CA ASP A 101 -17.93 -5.97 7.40
C ASP A 101 -18.62 -4.62 7.61
N PRO A 102 -19.82 -4.62 8.24
CA PRO A 102 -20.61 -3.40 8.45
C PRO A 102 -19.88 -2.34 9.29
N GLN A 103 -19.04 -2.77 10.24
CA GLN A 103 -18.24 -1.85 11.07
C GLN A 103 -17.24 -1.06 10.22
N PHE A 104 -16.48 -1.74 9.35
CA PHE A 104 -15.57 -1.06 8.43
C PHE A 104 -16.33 -0.17 7.44
N ALA A 105 -17.46 -0.64 6.91
CA ALA A 105 -18.32 0.15 6.03
C ALA A 105 -18.79 1.45 6.68
N ASN A 106 -19.13 1.42 7.98
CA ASN A 106 -19.54 2.61 8.72
C ASN A 106 -18.41 3.63 8.84
N VAL A 107 -17.18 3.20 9.14
CA VAL A 107 -16.02 4.11 9.22
C VAL A 107 -15.72 4.74 7.85
N VAL A 108 -15.82 3.98 6.76
CA VAL A 108 -15.67 4.53 5.40
C VAL A 108 -16.77 5.55 5.09
N ARG A 109 -18.01 5.28 5.52
CA ARG A 109 -19.12 6.23 5.36
C ARG A 109 -18.88 7.51 6.15
N GLU A 110 -18.43 7.42 7.40
CA GLU A 110 -18.06 8.58 8.22
C GLU A 110 -16.97 9.43 7.54
N ALA A 111 -15.95 8.79 6.95
CA ALA A 111 -14.93 9.48 6.18
C ALA A 111 -15.50 10.23 4.96
N ILE A 112 -16.40 9.61 4.20
CA ILE A 112 -17.04 10.23 3.04
C ILE A 112 -17.89 11.42 3.48
N THR A 113 -18.74 11.25 4.51
CA THR A 113 -19.57 12.33 5.06
C THR A 113 -18.72 13.51 5.57
N ALA A 114 -17.60 13.23 6.24
CA ALA A 114 -16.69 14.27 6.70
C ALA A 114 -16.10 15.07 5.52
N ILE A 115 -15.68 14.39 4.45
CA ILE A 115 -15.17 15.05 3.24
C ILE A 115 -16.24 15.92 2.58
N GLU A 116 -17.47 15.41 2.45
CA GLU A 116 -18.60 16.13 1.85
C GLU A 116 -18.98 17.38 2.64
N THR A 117 -18.80 17.35 3.97
CA THR A 117 -19.02 18.49 4.87
C THR A 117 -17.83 19.45 4.99
N GLY A 118 -16.76 19.22 4.20
CA GLY A 118 -15.59 20.09 4.13
C GLY A 118 -14.48 19.78 5.15
N ILE A 119 -14.55 18.64 5.83
CA ILE A 119 -13.50 18.14 6.72
C ILE A 119 -12.62 17.17 5.92
N TYR A 120 -11.51 17.69 5.39
CA TYR A 120 -10.65 16.93 4.49
C TYR A 120 -9.56 16.13 5.22
N PRO A 121 -9.13 14.99 4.65
CA PRO A 121 -7.94 14.27 5.09
C PRO A 121 -6.69 15.15 5.11
N GLU A 122 -5.91 15.05 6.19
CA GLU A 122 -4.70 15.83 6.43
C GLU A 122 -3.45 15.04 6.05
N ARG A 123 -2.55 15.66 5.29
CA ARG A 123 -1.34 15.00 4.82
C ARG A 123 -0.37 14.69 5.97
N ILE A 124 0.15 13.47 5.98
CA ILE A 124 1.25 13.03 6.84
C ILE A 124 2.56 13.36 6.12
N TYR A 125 3.40 14.20 6.72
CA TYR A 125 4.66 14.63 6.10
C TYR A 125 5.81 13.64 6.29
N GLN A 126 5.76 12.85 7.37
CA GLN A 126 6.68 11.74 7.63
C GLN A 126 6.46 10.60 6.63
N GLY A 127 7.49 9.78 6.38
CA GLY A 127 7.45 8.69 5.39
C GLY A 127 7.90 9.10 3.98
N SER A 128 7.67 8.26 2.97
CA SER A 128 8.18 8.49 1.59
C SER A 128 7.12 8.52 0.48
N SER A 129 5.85 8.31 0.84
CA SER A 129 4.66 8.31 -0.03
C SER A 129 3.68 9.42 0.35
N GLY A 130 2.64 9.61 -0.46
CA GLY A 130 1.43 10.31 -0.01
C GLY A 130 0.65 9.46 0.98
N SER A 131 0.52 9.94 2.22
CA SER A 131 -0.29 9.32 3.27
C SER A 131 -1.11 10.40 3.97
N TYR A 132 -2.34 10.08 4.37
CA TYR A 132 -3.29 11.06 4.89
C TYR A 132 -3.98 10.53 6.15
N PHE A 133 -4.07 11.35 7.20
CA PHE A 133 -5.01 11.12 8.30
C PHE A 133 -6.41 11.48 7.85
N VAL A 134 -7.28 10.49 7.77
CA VAL A 134 -8.71 10.66 7.49
C VAL A 134 -9.43 10.93 8.81
N LYS A 135 -10.40 11.83 8.77
CA LYS A 135 -11.15 12.29 9.94
C LYS A 135 -12.65 12.04 9.78
N ASN A 136 -13.36 11.92 10.89
CA ASN A 136 -14.82 12.01 10.93
C ASN A 136 -15.31 13.46 11.06
N CYS A 137 -16.62 13.66 11.18
CA CYS A 137 -17.26 14.97 11.32
C CYS A 137 -16.84 15.71 12.60
N GLU A 138 -16.42 14.98 13.63
CA GLU A 138 -15.90 15.50 14.90
C GLU A 138 -14.42 15.88 14.81
N ARG A 139 -13.78 15.75 13.64
CA ARG A 139 -12.35 16.00 13.39
C ARG A 139 -11.41 15.01 14.09
N THR A 140 -11.93 13.90 14.61
CA THR A 140 -11.16 12.80 15.18
C THR A 140 -10.56 11.94 14.06
N LYS A 141 -9.33 11.47 14.24
CA LYS A 141 -8.65 10.60 13.26
C LYS A 141 -9.28 9.21 13.32
N ILE A 142 -9.78 8.73 12.19
CA ILE A 142 -10.44 7.42 12.10
C ILE A 142 -9.67 6.43 11.22
N ALA A 143 -8.84 6.92 10.30
CA ALA A 143 -8.04 6.07 9.43
C ALA A 143 -6.79 6.75 8.88
N VAL A 144 -5.88 5.94 8.34
CA VAL A 144 -4.79 6.36 7.48
C VAL A 144 -5.10 5.89 6.06
N TYR A 145 -5.07 6.83 5.10
CA TYR A 145 -5.29 6.55 3.69
C TYR A 145 -4.02 6.74 2.87
N LYS A 146 -3.67 5.76 2.03
CA LYS A 146 -2.50 5.80 1.14
C LYS A 146 -2.95 5.56 -0.32
N PRO A 147 -3.09 6.63 -1.14
CA PRO A 147 -3.48 6.51 -2.53
C PRO A 147 -2.39 5.81 -3.37
N LYS A 148 -2.80 4.86 -4.22
CA LYS A 148 -1.92 4.12 -5.13
C LYS A 148 -1.04 5.04 -5.97
N ASP A 149 -1.63 6.09 -6.55
CA ASP A 149 -0.94 6.97 -7.50
C ASP A 149 0.05 7.95 -6.84
N GLU A 150 0.05 8.03 -5.51
CA GLU A 150 0.96 8.86 -4.70
C GLU A 150 2.02 8.03 -3.95
N GLU A 151 2.10 6.72 -4.22
CA GLU A 151 3.18 5.85 -3.74
C GLU A 151 4.56 6.31 -4.23
N PRO A 152 5.68 5.81 -3.65
CA PRO A 152 7.03 6.25 -4.00
C PRO A 152 7.37 6.19 -5.50
N TYR A 153 6.77 5.24 -6.23
CA TYR A 153 6.91 5.05 -7.67
C TYR A 153 5.62 5.39 -8.44
N GLY A 154 4.61 5.92 -7.76
CA GLY A 154 3.37 6.41 -8.34
C GLY A 154 3.61 7.64 -9.23
N ARG A 155 2.76 7.81 -10.25
CA ARG A 155 2.90 8.91 -11.24
C ARG A 155 2.73 10.29 -10.60
N LEU A 156 2.04 10.38 -9.47
CA LEU A 156 1.71 11.62 -8.77
C LEU A 156 2.37 11.66 -7.39
N ASN A 157 3.51 11.00 -7.20
CA ASN A 157 4.25 11.11 -5.94
C ASN A 157 4.61 12.58 -5.65
N PRO A 158 4.13 13.16 -4.54
CA PRO A 158 4.40 14.56 -4.19
C PRO A 158 5.84 14.83 -3.74
N LYS A 159 6.68 13.79 -3.54
CA LYS A 159 8.09 13.93 -3.17
C LYS A 159 9.00 13.80 -4.41
N TRP A 160 9.47 14.94 -4.93
CA TRP A 160 10.30 15.06 -6.17
C TRP A 160 11.66 14.32 -6.10
N THR A 161 12.19 14.08 -4.89
CA THR A 161 13.50 13.47 -4.66
C THR A 161 13.66 12.06 -5.25
N LYS A 162 12.59 11.25 -5.34
CA LYS A 162 12.66 9.91 -5.95
C LYS A 162 12.57 9.92 -7.48
N TRP A 163 12.03 10.97 -8.10
CA TRP A 163 12.11 11.16 -9.55
C TRP A 163 13.55 11.43 -9.99
N MET A 164 14.27 12.28 -9.23
CA MET A 164 15.69 12.53 -9.42
C MET A 164 16.55 11.26 -9.22
N HIS A 165 16.24 10.44 -8.19
CA HIS A 165 16.92 9.15 -7.99
C HIS A 165 16.65 8.12 -9.10
N LYS A 166 15.43 8.13 -9.69
CA LYS A 166 15.05 7.27 -10.82
C LYS A 166 15.82 7.61 -12.11
N LEU A 167 16.15 8.88 -12.32
CA LEU A 167 16.95 9.33 -13.48
C LEU A 167 18.46 9.12 -13.30
N CYS A 168 18.99 9.32 -12.09
CA CYS A 168 20.45 9.34 -11.89
C CYS A 168 21.09 7.97 -11.61
N CYS A 169 20.36 6.94 -11.15
CA CYS A 169 20.93 5.62 -10.78
C CYS A 169 19.92 4.44 -10.85
N PRO A 170 19.49 3.97 -12.03
CA PRO A 170 18.44 2.95 -12.18
C PRO A 170 18.75 1.56 -11.57
N CYS A 171 20.02 1.22 -11.33
CA CYS A 171 20.44 -0.06 -10.73
C CYS A 171 20.51 -0.04 -9.18
N CYS A 172 20.48 1.13 -8.54
CA CYS A 172 20.67 1.26 -7.08
C CYS A 172 19.37 1.62 -6.32
N PHE A 173 18.31 2.03 -7.01
CA PHE A 173 17.11 2.60 -6.38
C PHE A 173 15.86 1.80 -6.74
N GLY A 174 15.26 1.15 -5.74
CA GLY A 174 14.16 0.21 -5.91
C GLY A 174 14.33 -1.05 -5.07
N ARG A 175 13.23 -1.58 -4.50
CA ARG A 175 13.22 -2.95 -4.00
C ARG A 175 12.93 -3.87 -5.17
N SER A 176 13.97 -4.32 -5.86
CA SER A 176 13.88 -5.12 -7.11
C SER A 176 13.15 -6.46 -6.96
N CYS A 177 12.92 -6.92 -5.73
CA CYS A 177 12.11 -8.10 -5.40
C CYS A 177 10.62 -7.81 -5.22
N LEU A 178 10.18 -6.55 -5.25
CA LEU A 178 8.78 -6.14 -5.10
C LEU A 178 8.16 -5.74 -6.44
N VAL A 179 6.85 -5.98 -6.56
CA VAL A 179 6.06 -5.49 -7.69
C VAL A 179 5.87 -3.97 -7.54
N PRO A 180 6.19 -3.16 -8.56
CA PRO A 180 6.01 -1.71 -8.48
C PRO A 180 4.54 -1.31 -8.30
N ASN A 181 4.28 -0.25 -7.53
CA ASN A 181 2.99 0.45 -7.47
C ASN A 181 1.79 -0.42 -7.01
N GLN A 182 2.07 -1.41 -6.15
CA GLN A 182 1.09 -2.28 -5.50
C GLN A 182 1.19 -2.21 -3.96
N GLY A 183 1.76 -1.14 -3.39
CA GLY A 183 1.93 -1.02 -1.95
C GLY A 183 0.60 -1.04 -1.20
N TYR A 184 -0.43 -0.40 -1.74
CA TYR A 184 -1.79 -0.43 -1.19
C TYR A 184 -2.40 -1.85 -1.13
N LEU A 185 -2.04 -2.74 -2.07
CA LEU A 185 -2.44 -4.15 -2.03
C LEU A 185 -1.64 -4.92 -0.98
N SER A 186 -0.35 -4.61 -0.82
CA SER A 186 0.49 -5.18 0.24
C SER A 186 -0.07 -4.82 1.63
N GLU A 187 -0.51 -3.57 1.83
CA GLU A 187 -1.19 -3.13 3.07
C GLU A 187 -2.47 -3.91 3.35
N ALA A 188 -3.36 -4.02 2.36
CA ALA A 188 -4.61 -4.78 2.50
C ALA A 188 -4.36 -6.29 2.64
N GLY A 189 -3.35 -6.82 1.96
CA GLY A 189 -2.94 -8.23 2.02
C GLY A 189 -2.38 -8.61 3.38
N ALA A 190 -1.63 -7.72 4.03
CA ALA A 190 -1.16 -7.93 5.39
C ALA A 190 -2.33 -8.02 6.38
N SER A 191 -3.34 -7.14 6.25
CA SER A 191 -4.57 -7.24 7.05
C SER A 191 -5.35 -8.52 6.78
N LEU A 192 -5.37 -9.01 5.54
CA LEU A 192 -6.02 -10.26 5.16
C LEU A 192 -5.33 -11.46 5.84
N VAL A 193 -4.00 -11.55 5.74
CA VAL A 193 -3.20 -12.61 6.38
C VAL A 193 -3.35 -12.56 7.90
N ASP A 194 -3.31 -11.36 8.50
CA ASP A 194 -3.52 -11.16 9.94
C ASP A 194 -4.88 -11.69 10.42
N GLN A 195 -5.96 -11.33 9.72
CA GLN A 195 -7.32 -11.78 10.06
C GLN A 195 -7.47 -13.29 9.86
N LYS A 196 -6.93 -13.84 8.77
CA LYS A 196 -7.05 -15.27 8.47
C LYS A 196 -6.32 -16.14 9.50
N LEU A 197 -5.18 -15.67 10.00
CA LEU A 197 -4.41 -16.33 11.06
C LEU A 197 -4.83 -15.96 12.49
N GLN A 198 -5.78 -15.02 12.64
CA GLN A 198 -6.27 -14.50 13.93
C GLN A 198 -5.15 -13.89 14.79
N LEU A 199 -4.18 -13.23 14.15
CA LEU A 199 -3.08 -12.55 14.86
C LEU A 199 -3.57 -11.28 15.55
N ASN A 200 -4.50 -10.55 14.92
CA ASN A 200 -5.17 -9.36 15.45
C ASN A 200 -4.19 -8.25 15.86
N ILE A 201 -3.13 -8.05 15.05
CA ILE A 201 -2.12 -7.00 15.26
C ILE A 201 -2.10 -5.98 14.12
N VAL A 202 -2.59 -6.29 12.93
CA VAL A 202 -2.72 -5.30 11.85
C VAL A 202 -4.05 -4.56 12.03
N PRO A 203 -4.06 -3.23 12.21
CA PRO A 203 -5.30 -2.47 12.16
C PRO A 203 -6.01 -2.74 10.82
N LYS A 204 -7.29 -3.08 10.89
CA LYS A 204 -8.05 -3.56 9.72
C LYS A 204 -7.85 -2.61 8.53
N THR A 205 -7.39 -3.19 7.41
CA THR A 205 -7.02 -2.42 6.22
C THR A 205 -7.67 -3.01 4.98
N LYS A 206 -8.40 -2.20 4.21
CA LYS A 206 -8.99 -2.62 2.94
C LYS A 206 -8.69 -1.62 1.83
N VAL A 207 -8.87 -2.07 0.59
CA VAL A 207 -8.82 -1.18 -0.59
C VAL A 207 -10.10 -0.36 -0.60
N VAL A 208 -9.98 0.96 -0.70
CA VAL A 208 -11.10 1.91 -0.74
C VAL A 208 -10.82 2.99 -1.78
N LYS A 209 -11.89 3.52 -2.39
CA LYS A 209 -11.84 4.69 -3.25
C LYS A 209 -12.32 5.94 -2.52
N LEU A 210 -11.48 6.98 -2.46
CA LEU A 210 -11.84 8.27 -1.89
C LEU A 210 -11.59 9.40 -2.88
N VAL A 211 -12.38 10.46 -2.77
CA VAL A 211 -12.18 11.76 -3.44
C VAL A 211 -11.89 12.78 -2.35
N SER A 212 -10.86 13.61 -2.48
CA SER A 212 -10.63 14.74 -1.56
C SER A 212 -9.79 15.82 -2.23
N GLU A 213 -10.14 17.09 -2.06
CA GLU A 213 -9.37 18.21 -2.64
C GLU A 213 -7.91 18.28 -2.15
N THR A 214 -7.64 17.70 -0.97
CA THR A 214 -6.31 17.65 -0.35
C THR A 214 -5.39 16.59 -0.95
N PHE A 215 -5.91 15.64 -1.74
CA PHE A 215 -5.08 14.68 -2.45
C PHE A 215 -4.30 15.33 -3.61
N ASN A 216 -3.22 14.68 -4.05
CA ASN A 216 -2.38 15.20 -5.11
C ASN A 216 -2.94 14.84 -6.49
N TYR A 217 -3.62 15.78 -7.14
CA TYR A 217 -4.15 15.63 -8.51
C TYR A 217 -3.32 16.39 -9.53
N SER A 218 -3.34 15.93 -10.78
CA SER A 218 -2.74 16.66 -11.89
C SER A 218 -3.44 18.02 -12.10
N ALA A 219 -2.71 18.99 -12.68
CA ALA A 219 -3.29 20.29 -13.02
C ALA A 219 -4.51 20.13 -13.96
N LEU A 220 -4.43 19.18 -14.90
CA LEU A 220 -5.51 18.85 -15.83
C LEU A 220 -6.76 18.30 -15.13
N ASP A 221 -6.59 17.47 -14.10
CA ASP A 221 -7.75 16.96 -13.35
C ASP A 221 -8.42 18.06 -12.55
N ARG A 222 -7.62 18.96 -11.94
CA ARG A 222 -8.14 20.12 -11.21
C ARG A 222 -8.88 21.09 -12.12
N THR A 223 -8.34 21.40 -13.31
CA THR A 223 -9.02 22.28 -14.27
C THR A 223 -10.29 21.63 -14.81
N LYS A 224 -10.26 20.36 -15.22
CA LYS A 224 -11.45 19.62 -15.68
C LYS A 224 -12.56 19.59 -14.64
N ALA A 225 -12.23 19.35 -13.37
CA ALA A 225 -13.20 19.35 -12.28
C ALA A 225 -13.86 20.73 -12.11
N ARG A 226 -13.08 21.81 -12.15
CA ARG A 226 -13.58 23.20 -12.09
C ARG A 226 -14.45 23.55 -13.30
N THR A 227 -13.98 23.27 -14.51
CA THR A 227 -14.72 23.55 -15.75
C THR A 227 -16.05 22.82 -15.77
N LYS A 228 -16.09 21.53 -15.41
CA LYS A 228 -17.34 20.76 -15.34
C LYS A 228 -18.29 21.32 -14.28
N LYS A 229 -17.79 21.70 -13.11
CA LYS A 229 -18.59 22.32 -12.04
C LYS A 229 -19.22 23.63 -12.54
N ASN A 230 -18.41 24.51 -13.12
CA ASN A 230 -18.86 25.79 -13.66
C ASN A 230 -19.88 25.63 -14.80
N VAL A 231 -19.67 24.67 -15.71
CA VAL A 231 -20.61 24.40 -16.82
C VAL A 231 -21.92 23.82 -16.30
N THR A 232 -21.90 22.94 -15.30
CA THR A 232 -23.14 22.44 -14.69
C THR A 232 -23.91 23.55 -13.98
N GLU A 233 -23.22 24.40 -13.21
CA GLU A 233 -23.84 25.53 -12.51
C GLU A 233 -24.41 26.57 -13.47
N ARG A 234 -23.70 26.85 -14.59
CA ARG A 234 -24.10 27.86 -15.59
C ARG A 234 -25.11 27.35 -16.62
N PHE A 235 -25.03 26.08 -16.99
CA PHE A 235 -25.89 25.45 -18.00
C PHE A 235 -26.42 24.09 -17.53
N PRO A 236 -27.49 24.06 -16.69
CA PRO A 236 -28.01 22.83 -16.09
C PRO A 236 -28.42 21.77 -17.13
N LYS A 237 -28.87 22.19 -18.33
CA LYS A 237 -29.24 21.29 -19.43
C LYS A 237 -28.04 20.53 -20.01
N VAL A 238 -26.86 21.16 -20.06
CA VAL A 238 -25.59 20.55 -20.52
C VAL A 238 -24.95 19.76 -19.38
N GLY A 239 -25.05 20.26 -18.15
CA GLY A 239 -24.55 19.59 -16.94
C GLY A 239 -25.13 18.18 -16.73
N ARG A 240 -26.39 17.94 -17.13
CA ARG A 240 -27.04 16.61 -17.11
C ARG A 240 -26.35 15.54 -17.96
N HIS A 241 -25.45 15.92 -18.89
CA HIS A 241 -24.66 14.97 -19.68
C HIS A 241 -23.33 14.58 -19.00
N PHE A 242 -22.92 15.28 -17.94
CA PHE A 242 -21.73 14.90 -17.19
C PHE A 242 -22.06 13.78 -16.20
N HIS A 243 -21.59 12.58 -16.51
CA HIS A 243 -21.75 11.40 -15.67
C HIS A 243 -20.92 11.44 -14.37
N ARG A 244 -19.98 12.41 -14.25
CA ARG A 244 -19.20 12.66 -13.03
C ARG A 244 -18.81 14.12 -12.95
N ILE A 245 -19.22 14.78 -11.86
CA ILE A 245 -18.86 16.14 -11.48
C ILE A 245 -17.84 16.03 -10.33
N GLY A 246 -16.77 16.81 -10.36
CA GLY A 246 -15.72 16.81 -9.32
C GLY A 246 -14.45 16.03 -9.68
N LEU A 247 -13.57 15.89 -8.69
CA LEU A 247 -12.27 15.22 -8.83
C LEU A 247 -12.44 13.69 -8.97
N PRO A 248 -11.55 13.01 -9.72
CA PRO A 248 -11.62 11.56 -9.84
C PRO A 248 -11.31 10.87 -8.50
N PRO A 249 -12.02 9.78 -8.13
CA PRO A 249 -11.68 8.99 -6.96
C PRO A 249 -10.33 8.32 -7.15
N LYS A 250 -9.51 8.39 -6.11
CA LYS A 250 -8.26 7.65 -6.02
C LYS A 250 -8.54 6.33 -5.33
N VAL A 251 -7.87 5.27 -5.78
CA VAL A 251 -7.86 3.97 -5.09
C VAL A 251 -6.64 3.92 -4.18
N GLY A 252 -6.78 3.31 -3.02
CA GLY A 252 -5.71 3.24 -2.03
C GLY A 252 -6.05 2.31 -0.88
N SER A 253 -5.10 2.12 0.03
CA SER A 253 -5.34 1.39 1.27
C SER A 253 -5.94 2.33 2.31
N PHE A 254 -6.96 1.85 3.00
CA PHE A 254 -7.63 2.53 4.10
C PHE A 254 -7.48 1.66 5.34
N GLN A 255 -6.58 2.09 6.24
CA GLN A 255 -6.24 1.39 7.48
C GLN A 255 -6.88 2.11 8.65
N LEU A 256 -7.60 1.38 9.52
CA LEU A 256 -8.18 1.97 10.72
C LEU A 256 -7.10 2.59 11.61
N TYR A 257 -7.39 3.78 12.15
CA TYR A 257 -6.50 4.46 13.09
C TYR A 257 -6.56 3.80 14.47
N VAL A 258 -5.41 3.71 15.15
CA VAL A 258 -5.31 3.15 16.50
C VAL A 258 -4.88 4.20 17.50
N GLU A 259 -5.65 4.36 18.58
CA GLU A 259 -5.42 5.38 19.61
C GLU A 259 -4.61 4.86 20.79
N GLY A 260 -3.76 5.73 21.35
CA GLY A 260 -2.95 5.43 22.54
C GLY A 260 -1.71 4.56 22.25
N TYR A 261 -1.34 4.41 20.99
CA TYR A 261 -0.13 3.72 20.55
C TYR A 261 1.03 4.70 20.36
N GLN A 262 2.26 4.23 20.56
CA GLN A 262 3.50 4.94 20.28
C GLN A 262 4.48 4.02 19.55
N ASP A 263 5.48 4.58 18.88
CA ASP A 263 6.53 3.83 18.19
C ASP A 263 7.13 2.75 19.11
N ALA A 264 7.38 1.55 18.58
CA ALA A 264 7.94 0.48 19.40
C ALA A 264 9.31 0.86 19.96
N ASP A 265 10.12 1.59 19.20
CA ASP A 265 11.41 2.10 19.65
C ASP A 265 11.30 2.97 20.93
N TYR A 266 10.24 3.76 21.09
CA TYR A 266 10.00 4.55 22.30
C TYR A 266 9.79 3.63 23.52
N TRP A 267 8.94 2.61 23.39
CA TRP A 267 8.62 1.69 24.48
C TRP A 267 9.76 0.73 24.80
N LEU A 268 10.46 0.22 23.79
CA LEU A 268 11.62 -0.66 23.96
C LEU A 268 12.71 0.02 24.79
N ARG A 269 13.04 1.28 24.46
CA ARG A 269 13.97 2.09 25.27
C ARG A 269 13.50 2.26 26.71
N LYS A 270 12.20 2.43 26.92
CA LYS A 270 11.62 2.53 28.27
C LYS A 270 11.71 1.21 29.03
N PHE A 271 11.50 0.07 28.37
CA PHE A 271 11.61 -1.26 28.99
C PHE A 271 13.03 -1.64 29.39
N GLU A 272 14.05 -1.08 28.72
CA GLU A 272 15.44 -1.23 29.15
C GLU A 272 15.69 -0.54 30.49
N SER A 273 15.14 0.67 30.69
CA SER A 273 15.28 1.41 31.95
C SER A 273 14.33 0.91 33.06
N GLU A 274 13.13 0.50 32.69
CA GLU A 274 12.06 0.08 33.59
C GLU A 274 11.43 -1.22 33.05
N PRO A 275 11.99 -2.38 33.42
CA PRO A 275 11.52 -3.68 32.95
C PRO A 275 10.04 -3.89 33.23
N LEU A 276 9.37 -4.57 32.30
CA LEU A 276 7.97 -4.94 32.47
C LEU A 276 7.82 -5.96 33.62
N PRO A 277 6.73 -5.87 34.40
CA PRO A 277 6.32 -6.96 35.28
C PRO A 277 6.20 -8.28 34.51
N PRO A 278 6.47 -9.45 35.13
CA PRO A 278 6.50 -10.73 34.44
C PRO A 278 5.25 -11.04 33.60
N ASP A 279 4.07 -10.70 34.09
CA ASP A 279 2.81 -10.91 33.36
C ASP A 279 2.72 -10.08 32.08
N LEU A 280 3.07 -8.79 32.16
CA LEU A 280 3.11 -7.90 30.99
C LEU A 280 4.24 -8.29 30.03
N GLN A 281 5.38 -8.75 30.54
CA GLN A 281 6.47 -9.26 29.71
C GLN A 281 6.04 -10.48 28.90
N ARG A 282 5.29 -11.41 29.51
CA ARG A 282 4.72 -12.58 28.82
C ARG A 282 3.70 -12.15 27.75
N MET A 283 2.80 -11.23 28.08
CA MET A 283 1.84 -10.68 27.10
C MET A 283 2.54 -9.99 25.93
N PHE A 284 3.58 -9.20 26.21
CA PHE A 284 4.40 -8.54 25.19
C PHE A 284 5.09 -9.56 24.29
N GLN A 285 5.70 -10.59 24.86
CA GLN A 285 6.34 -11.67 24.10
C GLN A 285 5.35 -12.33 23.15
N PHE A 286 4.13 -12.63 23.60
CA PHE A 286 3.10 -13.21 22.75
C PHE A 286 2.65 -12.28 21.61
N GLN A 287 2.49 -10.99 21.88
CA GLN A 287 2.21 -9.98 20.84
C GLN A 287 3.37 -9.87 19.84
N PHE A 288 4.61 -9.95 20.32
CA PHE A 288 5.82 -9.89 19.50
C PHE A 288 5.93 -11.12 18.58
N GLU A 289 5.63 -12.31 19.09
CA GLU A 289 5.63 -13.54 18.28
C GLU A 289 4.60 -13.49 17.15
N ARG A 290 3.43 -12.86 17.38
CA ARG A 290 2.45 -12.60 16.30
C ARG A 290 2.99 -11.66 15.22
N LEU A 291 3.74 -10.62 15.60
CA LEU A 291 4.42 -9.73 14.65
C LEU A 291 5.44 -10.49 13.81
N VAL A 292 6.24 -11.34 14.45
CA VAL A 292 7.21 -12.22 13.78
C VAL A 292 6.52 -13.14 12.77
N VAL A 293 5.44 -13.80 13.16
CA VAL A 293 4.67 -14.70 12.29
C VAL A 293 4.16 -13.96 11.06
N LEU A 294 3.52 -12.80 11.24
CA LEU A 294 3.01 -11.97 10.15
C LEU A 294 4.14 -11.59 9.19
N ASP A 295 5.17 -10.90 9.70
CA ASP A 295 6.29 -10.37 8.89
C ASP A 295 7.06 -11.47 8.16
N TYR A 296 7.16 -12.65 8.79
CA TYR A 296 7.81 -13.79 8.17
C TYR A 296 6.98 -14.33 7.01
N ILE A 297 5.68 -14.59 7.21
CA ILE A 297 4.79 -15.14 6.16
C ILE A 297 4.72 -14.19 4.95
N ILE A 298 4.50 -12.89 5.18
CA ILE A 298 4.38 -11.91 4.08
C ILE A 298 5.75 -11.49 3.51
N ARG A 299 6.86 -11.97 4.10
CA ARG A 299 8.24 -11.53 3.85
C ARG A 299 8.35 -10.01 3.77
N ASN A 300 8.01 -9.34 4.87
CA ASN A 300 8.13 -7.89 4.97
C ASN A 300 9.58 -7.44 4.76
N THR A 301 9.79 -6.43 3.91
CA THR A 301 11.11 -5.92 3.53
C THR A 301 11.45 -4.55 4.13
N ASP A 302 10.57 -4.02 4.99
CA ASP A 302 10.72 -2.70 5.61
C ASP A 302 10.23 -2.62 7.06
N ARG A 303 10.31 -3.71 7.83
CA ARG A 303 10.00 -3.64 9.27
C ARG A 303 11.19 -3.10 10.06
N GLY A 304 11.19 -1.78 10.30
CA GLY A 304 11.98 -1.10 11.34
C GLY A 304 11.23 -1.01 12.68
N ASN A 305 11.89 -0.55 13.76
CA ASN A 305 11.26 -0.36 15.08
C ASN A 305 10.36 0.88 15.18
N ASP A 306 10.36 1.70 14.14
CA ASP A 306 9.45 2.82 13.87
C ASP A 306 8.18 2.39 13.12
N ASN A 307 8.18 1.20 12.51
CA ASN A 307 7.07 0.70 11.68
C ASN A 307 6.15 -0.30 12.41
N TRP A 308 6.20 -0.37 13.73
CA TRP A 308 5.20 -1.06 14.54
C TRP A 308 5.06 -0.31 15.85
N LEU A 309 3.85 -0.32 16.39
CA LEU A 309 3.50 0.50 17.54
C LEU A 309 3.21 -0.39 18.75
N ILE A 310 3.44 0.16 19.94
CA ILE A 310 3.10 -0.48 21.21
C ILE A 310 2.14 0.46 21.95
N LYS A 311 1.04 -0.12 22.45
CA LYS A 311 0.20 0.47 23.50
C LYS A 311 0.47 -0.29 24.78
N CYS A 312 0.89 0.43 25.82
CA CYS A 312 1.13 -0.15 27.13
C CYS A 312 0.40 0.69 28.19
N THR A 313 -0.60 0.10 28.83
CA THR A 313 -1.25 0.66 30.02
C THR A 313 -0.69 -0.05 31.24
N ARG A 314 0.13 0.67 32.00
CA ARG A 314 0.61 0.19 33.31
C ARG A 314 -0.50 0.42 34.34
N PRO A 315 -0.62 -0.45 35.36
CA PRO A 315 -1.47 -0.13 36.50
C PRO A 315 -0.94 1.18 37.10
N ASP A 316 -1.83 2.17 37.25
CA ASP A 316 -1.44 3.47 37.79
C ASP A 316 -0.79 3.28 39.17
N LYS A 317 0.25 4.06 39.48
CA LYS A 317 0.77 4.14 40.86
C LYS A 317 -0.23 4.83 41.81
N GLU A 318 -1.27 5.49 41.26
CA GLU A 318 -2.31 6.17 42.02
C GLU A 318 -3.73 5.84 41.51
N PRO A 319 -4.69 5.49 42.40
CA PRO A 319 -6.05 5.16 42.02
C PRO A 319 -6.90 6.43 41.83
N GLN A 320 -6.80 7.11 40.68
CA GLN A 320 -7.68 8.25 40.36
C GLN A 320 -8.93 7.86 39.54
N SER A 321 -9.15 6.58 39.29
CA SER A 321 -10.30 6.10 38.51
C SER A 321 -10.99 4.92 39.21
N TRP A 322 -12.31 5.01 39.37
CA TRP A 322 -13.19 3.98 39.97
C TRP A 322 -13.30 2.69 39.14
N SER A 323 -12.53 2.55 38.06
CA SER A 323 -12.37 1.31 37.32
C SER A 323 -10.90 0.85 37.35
N PRO A 324 -10.59 -0.33 37.91
CA PRO A 324 -9.24 -0.87 37.85
C PRO A 324 -8.87 -1.08 36.38
N ARG A 325 -7.97 -0.24 35.85
CA ARG A 325 -7.43 -0.44 34.50
C ARG A 325 -6.59 -1.72 34.54
N THR A 326 -7.08 -2.76 33.88
CA THR A 326 -6.30 -3.99 33.70
C THR A 326 -5.00 -3.63 32.95
N PRO A 327 -3.84 -4.09 33.45
CA PRO A 327 -2.58 -3.91 32.73
C PRO A 327 -2.73 -4.52 31.34
N GLU A 328 -2.46 -3.75 30.29
CA GLU A 328 -2.58 -4.22 28.91
C GLU A 328 -1.35 -3.80 28.12
N ILE A 329 -0.85 -4.72 27.29
CA ILE A 329 0.15 -4.43 26.27
C ILE A 329 -0.30 -5.02 24.93
N LYS A 330 -0.31 -4.18 23.90
CA LYS A 330 -0.75 -4.54 22.54
C LYS A 330 0.23 -4.01 21.52
N ILE A 331 0.46 -4.77 20.46
CA ILE A 331 1.22 -4.35 19.28
C ILE A 331 0.26 -4.01 18.14
N ALA A 332 0.58 -2.96 17.39
CA ALA A 332 -0.04 -2.67 16.11
C ALA A 332 1.01 -2.69 14.98
N ALA A 333 0.86 -3.62 14.03
CA ALA A 333 1.71 -3.74 12.85
C ALA A 333 1.20 -2.81 11.73
N ILE A 334 1.83 -1.64 11.59
CA ILE A 334 1.47 -0.61 10.61
C ILE A 334 2.46 -0.59 9.43
N ASP A 335 2.17 0.18 8.39
CA ASP A 335 3.07 0.37 7.23
C ASP A 335 3.58 -0.94 6.58
N ASN A 336 2.64 -1.78 6.16
CA ASN A 336 2.89 -3.08 5.54
C ASN A 336 3.00 -3.00 4.00
N GLY A 337 3.19 -1.80 3.43
CA GLY A 337 3.16 -1.56 1.98
C GLY A 337 4.33 -2.14 1.19
N LEU A 338 5.32 -2.76 1.85
CA LEU A 338 6.55 -3.25 1.25
C LEU A 338 6.81 -4.72 1.62
N ALA A 339 5.78 -5.54 1.43
CA ALA A 339 5.79 -6.98 1.63
C ALA A 339 5.38 -7.70 0.32
N PHE A 340 5.17 -9.01 0.40
CA PHE A 340 4.83 -9.90 -0.72
C PHE A 340 5.83 -9.81 -1.91
N PRO A 341 7.13 -10.04 -1.68
CA PRO A 341 8.10 -10.08 -2.77
C PRO A 341 7.89 -11.29 -3.68
N PHE A 342 8.18 -11.12 -4.97
CA PHE A 342 8.09 -12.21 -5.96
C PHE A 342 9.35 -13.09 -6.03
N LYS A 343 10.40 -12.72 -5.28
CA LYS A 343 11.62 -13.52 -5.07
C LYS A 343 12.25 -13.13 -3.74
N HIS A 344 13.06 -13.98 -3.12
CA HIS A 344 13.82 -13.51 -1.96
C HIS A 344 14.84 -12.45 -2.39
N PRO A 345 15.16 -11.48 -1.51
CA PRO A 345 16.15 -10.45 -1.81
C PRO A 345 17.51 -11.05 -2.21
N ASP A 346 18.20 -10.39 -3.14
CA ASP A 346 19.56 -10.79 -3.52
C ASP A 346 20.54 -10.44 -2.37
N SER A 347 21.60 -11.24 -2.16
CA SER A 347 22.47 -11.16 -0.95
C SER A 347 23.13 -9.79 -0.70
N TRP A 348 23.29 -8.95 -1.72
CA TRP A 348 23.84 -7.59 -1.59
C TRP A 348 22.82 -6.59 -1.01
N ARG A 349 21.55 -6.98 -0.88
CA ARG A 349 20.46 -6.15 -0.34
C ARG A 349 19.46 -7.02 0.43
N ALA A 350 19.86 -7.43 1.63
CA ALA A 350 19.18 -8.50 2.39
C ALA A 350 17.79 -8.14 2.96
N TYR A 351 17.43 -6.86 3.07
CA TYR A 351 16.20 -6.37 3.74
C TYR A 351 15.88 -7.15 5.03
N PRO A 352 16.72 -6.97 6.06
CA PRO A 352 16.60 -7.75 7.29
C PRO A 352 15.37 -7.33 8.10
N TYR A 353 14.91 -8.24 8.95
CA TYR A 353 13.90 -7.95 9.96
C TYR A 353 14.58 -7.25 11.14
N HIS A 354 14.28 -5.97 11.40
CA HIS A 354 14.98 -5.23 12.46
C HIS A 354 14.71 -5.78 13.86
N TRP A 355 13.52 -6.37 14.05
CA TRP A 355 13.19 -7.02 15.31
C TRP A 355 14.06 -8.25 15.60
N ALA A 356 14.76 -8.83 14.61
CA ALA A 356 15.61 -10.00 14.84
C ALA A 356 16.83 -9.70 15.73
N TRP A 357 17.20 -8.42 15.88
CA TRP A 357 18.27 -8.00 16.79
C TRP A 357 17.79 -7.75 18.23
N LEU A 358 16.48 -7.77 18.48
CA LEU A 358 15.94 -7.54 19.81
C LEU A 358 16.16 -8.77 20.71
N PRO A 359 16.34 -8.59 22.03
CA PRO A 359 16.50 -9.70 22.96
C PRO A 359 15.34 -10.71 22.91
N MET A 360 14.12 -10.22 22.69
CA MET A 360 12.90 -11.01 22.58
C MET A 360 12.91 -11.99 21.41
N ALA A 361 13.69 -11.70 20.36
CA ALA A 361 13.83 -12.59 19.21
C ALA A 361 14.69 -13.84 19.50
N LYS A 362 15.41 -13.86 20.63
CA LYS A 362 16.18 -15.04 21.09
C LYS A 362 15.34 -16.01 21.91
N VAL A 363 14.15 -15.59 22.35
CA VAL A 363 13.23 -16.43 23.11
C VAL A 363 12.54 -17.41 22.14
N PRO A 364 12.51 -18.72 22.43
CA PRO A 364 11.75 -19.70 21.65
C PRO A 364 10.27 -19.33 21.53
N PHE A 365 9.62 -19.67 20.41
CA PHE A 365 8.19 -19.47 20.26
C PHE A 365 7.41 -20.17 21.38
N SER A 366 6.47 -19.44 21.99
CA SER A 366 5.65 -19.95 23.08
C SER A 366 4.71 -21.08 22.62
N SER A 367 4.23 -21.89 23.56
CA SER A 367 3.18 -22.88 23.30
C SER A 367 1.92 -22.22 22.76
N GLU A 368 1.53 -21.06 23.30
CA GLU A 368 0.35 -20.32 22.88
C GLU A 368 0.44 -19.89 21.40
N THR A 369 1.61 -19.45 20.94
CA THR A 369 1.82 -19.11 19.52
C THR A 369 1.78 -20.35 18.63
N ARG A 370 2.38 -21.44 19.08
CA ARG A 370 2.38 -22.72 18.37
C ARG A 370 0.96 -23.27 18.23
N ASP A 371 0.18 -23.27 19.30
CA ASP A 371 -1.19 -23.78 19.32
C ASP A 371 -2.13 -22.91 18.46
N LEU A 372 -1.89 -21.59 18.41
CA LEU A 372 -2.64 -20.68 17.54
C LEU A 372 -2.33 -20.91 16.05
N VAL A 373 -1.06 -21.01 15.68
CA VAL A 373 -0.63 -20.87 14.28
C VAL A 373 -0.33 -22.21 13.60
N LEU A 374 0.25 -23.17 14.32
CA LEU A 374 0.75 -24.42 13.73
C LEU A 374 -0.34 -25.30 13.10
N PRO A 375 -1.55 -25.45 13.67
CA PRO A 375 -2.62 -26.23 13.04
C PRO A 375 -3.02 -25.65 11.68
N GLN A 376 -3.12 -24.31 11.60
CA GLN A 376 -3.50 -23.60 10.37
C GLN A 376 -2.42 -23.72 9.29
N LEU A 377 -1.14 -23.52 9.63
CA LEU A 377 -0.04 -23.61 8.67
C LEU A 377 0.31 -25.05 8.23
N SER A 378 -0.15 -26.05 8.98
CA SER A 378 0.03 -27.47 8.61
C SER A 378 -1.04 -27.97 7.66
N ASP A 379 -2.19 -27.29 7.59
CA ASP A 379 -3.25 -27.61 6.64
C ASP A 379 -2.99 -26.93 5.28
N MET A 380 -2.80 -27.75 4.25
CA MET A 380 -2.61 -27.26 2.89
C MET A 380 -3.87 -26.60 2.32
N ASN A 381 -5.07 -26.99 2.77
CA ASN A 381 -6.30 -26.34 2.33
C ASN A 381 -6.38 -24.92 2.85
N PHE A 382 -6.03 -24.70 4.13
CA PHE A 382 -5.95 -23.36 4.72
C PHE A 382 -4.97 -22.45 3.96
N VAL A 383 -3.75 -22.95 3.67
CA VAL A 383 -2.74 -22.19 2.91
C VAL A 383 -3.24 -21.90 1.50
N GLN A 384 -3.93 -22.85 0.88
CA GLN A 384 -4.48 -22.70 -0.46
C GLN A 384 -5.58 -21.63 -0.51
N GLU A 385 -6.53 -21.68 0.43
CA GLU A 385 -7.60 -20.70 0.56
C GLU A 385 -7.03 -19.28 0.82
N MET A 386 -5.98 -19.18 1.63
CA MET A 386 -5.29 -17.91 1.86
C MET A 386 -4.69 -17.33 0.57
N CYS A 387 -4.07 -18.19 -0.25
CA CYS A 387 -3.55 -17.77 -1.56
C CYS A 387 -4.69 -17.35 -2.50
N ASP A 388 -5.84 -18.02 -2.47
CA ASP A 388 -6.99 -17.72 -3.33
C ASP A 388 -7.66 -16.39 -2.94
N GLU A 389 -7.76 -16.09 -1.65
CA GLU A 389 -8.22 -14.80 -1.14
C GLU A 389 -7.26 -13.66 -1.50
N LEU A 390 -5.94 -13.88 -1.37
CA LEU A 390 -4.93 -12.93 -1.82
C LEU A 390 -4.99 -12.72 -3.34
N HIS A 391 -5.25 -13.77 -4.12
CA HIS A 391 -5.44 -13.67 -5.57
C HIS A 391 -6.66 -12.81 -5.89
N ALA A 392 -7.80 -13.02 -5.21
CA ALA A 392 -9.01 -12.22 -5.38
C ALA A 392 -8.78 -10.74 -5.04
N LEU A 393 -7.95 -10.45 -4.03
CA LEU A 393 -7.53 -9.09 -3.68
C LEU A 393 -6.60 -8.48 -4.74
N PHE A 394 -5.54 -9.17 -5.12
CA PHE A 394 -4.47 -8.62 -5.98
C PHE A 394 -4.94 -8.46 -7.43
N LYS A 395 -5.85 -9.31 -7.89
CA LYS A 395 -6.50 -9.21 -9.22
C LYS A 395 -7.30 -7.91 -9.41
N LYS A 396 -7.63 -7.19 -8.34
CA LYS A 396 -8.30 -5.87 -8.42
C LYS A 396 -7.40 -4.80 -9.04
N ASP A 397 -6.08 -5.00 -9.06
CA ASP A 397 -5.16 -4.05 -9.68
C ASP A 397 -5.18 -4.14 -11.21
N PRO A 398 -5.31 -3.02 -11.95
CA PRO A 398 -5.27 -3.03 -13.42
C PRO A 398 -3.95 -3.55 -14.01
N GLY A 399 -2.85 -3.49 -13.26
CA GLY A 399 -1.53 -4.01 -13.64
C GLY A 399 -1.23 -5.40 -13.08
N PHE A 400 -2.26 -6.15 -12.65
CA PHE A 400 -2.09 -7.51 -12.14
C PHE A 400 -1.50 -8.45 -13.19
N ASP A 401 -0.41 -9.12 -12.82
CA ASP A 401 0.23 -10.18 -13.60
C ASP A 401 0.14 -11.50 -12.84
N LYS A 402 -0.55 -12.48 -13.42
CA LYS A 402 -0.77 -13.79 -12.79
C LYS A 402 0.52 -14.55 -12.54
N ASN A 403 1.48 -14.50 -13.46
CA ASN A 403 2.75 -15.23 -13.30
C ASN A 403 3.59 -14.61 -12.17
N LEU A 404 3.57 -13.29 -12.07
CA LEU A 404 4.24 -12.58 -10.99
C LEU A 404 3.58 -12.86 -9.64
N PHE A 405 2.25 -12.93 -9.60
CA PHE A 405 1.49 -13.34 -8.42
C PHE A 405 1.84 -14.76 -7.96
N GLU A 406 1.92 -15.73 -8.89
CA GLU A 406 2.33 -17.10 -8.54
C GLU A 406 3.75 -17.14 -7.94
N LYS A 407 4.66 -16.28 -8.42
CA LYS A 407 5.99 -16.13 -7.83
C LYS A 407 5.91 -15.54 -6.41
N GLN A 408 5.06 -14.54 -6.16
CA GLN A 408 4.83 -14.03 -4.79
C GLN A 408 4.33 -15.15 -3.87
N MET A 409 3.35 -15.94 -4.33
CA MET A 409 2.82 -17.06 -3.54
C MET A 409 3.84 -18.18 -3.35
N SER A 410 4.77 -18.37 -4.30
CA SER A 410 5.85 -19.36 -4.15
C SER A 410 6.84 -18.99 -3.03
N VAL A 411 7.14 -17.70 -2.87
CA VAL A 411 7.93 -17.18 -1.76
C VAL A 411 7.18 -17.34 -0.45
N MET A 412 5.91 -16.92 -0.41
CA MET A 412 5.07 -17.03 0.79
C MET A 412 4.92 -18.48 1.26
N ARG A 413 4.71 -19.45 0.36
CA ARG A 413 4.68 -20.88 0.70
C ARG A 413 6.01 -21.38 1.26
N GLY A 414 7.14 -20.91 0.72
CA GLY A 414 8.47 -21.21 1.27
C GLY A 414 8.67 -20.63 2.68
N GLN A 415 8.18 -19.42 2.94
CA GLN A 415 8.16 -18.83 4.29
C GLN A 415 7.27 -19.66 5.24
N ILE A 416 6.07 -20.04 4.81
CA ILE A 416 5.17 -20.89 5.61
C ILE A 416 5.84 -22.23 5.94
N LEU A 417 6.53 -22.85 4.99
CA LEU A 417 7.26 -24.11 5.22
C LEU A 417 8.33 -23.97 6.31
N ASN A 418 9.18 -22.95 6.22
CA ASN A 418 10.21 -22.69 7.22
C ASN A 418 9.62 -22.38 8.60
N LEU A 419 8.56 -21.56 8.65
CA LEU A 419 7.89 -21.20 9.90
C LEU A 419 7.24 -22.43 10.55
N ASN A 420 6.56 -23.27 9.77
CA ASN A 420 5.95 -24.51 10.26
C ASN A 420 7.03 -25.41 10.91
N GLN A 421 8.16 -25.60 10.24
CA GLN A 421 9.28 -26.39 10.80
C GLN A 421 9.86 -25.74 12.07
N ALA A 422 10.07 -24.43 12.08
CA ALA A 422 10.58 -23.72 13.25
C ALA A 422 9.66 -23.83 14.47
N LEU A 423 8.34 -23.75 14.26
CA LEU A 423 7.34 -23.92 15.32
C LEU A 423 7.29 -25.37 15.84
N LYS A 424 7.47 -26.37 14.97
CA LYS A 424 7.57 -27.78 15.39
C LYS A 424 8.82 -28.04 16.24
N ASP A 425 9.95 -27.47 15.83
CA ASP A 425 11.25 -27.64 16.49
C ASP A 425 11.41 -26.78 17.76
N GLY A 426 10.45 -25.91 18.09
CA GLY A 426 10.57 -24.98 19.22
C GLY A 426 11.70 -23.96 19.04
N LYS A 427 11.95 -23.50 17.81
CA LYS A 427 12.97 -22.48 17.51
C LYS A 427 12.52 -21.10 17.99
N SER A 428 13.49 -20.20 18.13
CA SER A 428 13.27 -18.76 18.34
C SER A 428 13.13 -17.99 17.02
N PRO A 429 12.56 -16.77 17.02
CA PRO A 429 12.54 -15.89 15.85
C PRO A 429 13.91 -15.67 15.19
N VAL A 430 15.00 -15.55 15.97
CA VAL A 430 16.37 -15.45 15.45
C VAL A 430 16.78 -16.71 14.69
N GLN A 431 16.46 -17.88 15.22
CA GLN A 431 16.79 -19.14 14.55
C GLN A 431 15.95 -19.34 13.29
N LEU A 432 14.69 -18.87 13.28
CA LEU A 432 13.83 -18.88 12.10
C LEU A 432 14.43 -18.07 10.95
N VAL A 433 14.88 -16.84 11.20
CA VAL A 433 15.44 -15.98 10.14
C VAL A 433 16.81 -16.46 9.62
N GLN A 434 17.48 -17.34 10.37
CA GLN A 434 18.72 -18.01 9.94
C GLN A 434 18.46 -19.22 9.05
N MET A 435 17.21 -19.69 8.94
CA MET A 435 16.89 -20.81 8.06
C MET A 435 17.11 -20.45 6.59
N PRO A 436 17.62 -21.37 5.75
CA PRO A 436 17.81 -21.12 4.33
C PRO A 436 16.51 -20.69 3.64
N ALA A 437 16.59 -19.72 2.75
CA ALA A 437 15.45 -19.23 1.99
C ALA A 437 14.94 -20.30 1.01
N VAL A 438 13.66 -20.67 1.15
CA VAL A 438 12.99 -21.68 0.33
C VAL A 438 11.95 -21.02 -0.57
N ILE A 439 11.75 -21.56 -1.76
CA ILE A 439 10.64 -21.25 -2.66
C ILE A 439 9.89 -22.56 -2.94
N VAL A 440 8.55 -22.50 -2.91
CA VAL A 440 7.68 -23.64 -3.17
C VAL A 440 6.76 -23.33 -4.35
N GLU A 441 7.10 -23.90 -5.51
CA GLU A 441 6.37 -23.69 -6.76
C GLU A 441 5.28 -24.75 -6.96
N ARG A 442 4.16 -24.38 -7.57
CA ARG A 442 3.20 -25.38 -8.05
C ARG A 442 3.73 -25.97 -9.35
N SER A 443 3.77 -27.29 -9.45
CA SER A 443 4.05 -27.94 -10.72
C SER A 443 2.88 -27.67 -11.66
N SER A 444 3.12 -26.96 -12.76
CA SER A 444 2.15 -26.86 -13.83
C SER A 444 2.18 -28.17 -14.62
N ARG A 445 1.04 -28.87 -14.71
CA ARG A 445 0.89 -29.93 -15.72
C ARG A 445 1.07 -29.28 -17.10
N ARG A 446 2.02 -29.79 -17.90
CA ARG A 446 2.22 -29.36 -19.29
C ARG A 446 0.88 -29.36 -20.04
N PRO A 447 0.55 -28.32 -20.84
CA PRO A 447 -0.65 -28.29 -21.66
C PRO A 447 -0.50 -29.30 -22.79
N GLY A 448 -0.93 -30.54 -22.56
CA GLY A 448 -0.81 -31.62 -23.55
C GLY A 448 -1.30 -33.00 -23.08
N ALA A 449 -1.38 -33.25 -21.77
CA ALA A 449 -1.87 -34.53 -21.27
C ALA A 449 -3.41 -34.54 -21.14
N ARG A 450 -4.11 -34.81 -22.25
CA ARG A 450 -5.52 -35.25 -22.21
C ARG A 450 -5.56 -36.67 -21.65
N GLY A 451 -6.01 -36.82 -20.40
CA GLY A 451 -6.22 -38.15 -19.81
C GLY A 451 -6.74 -38.11 -18.37
N ARG A 452 -8.06 -38.24 -18.23
CA ARG A 452 -8.87 -38.80 -17.13
C ARG A 452 -8.42 -38.65 -15.64
N ILE A 453 -9.40 -38.20 -14.85
CA ILE A 453 -9.60 -38.29 -13.39
C ILE A 453 -9.29 -36.99 -12.59
N LYS A 454 -10.38 -36.45 -12.00
CA LYS A 454 -10.47 -35.34 -11.04
C LYS A 454 -9.89 -35.75 -9.68
N SER A 455 -8.58 -35.65 -9.52
CA SER A 455 -7.94 -35.55 -8.20
C SER A 455 -7.05 -34.31 -8.25
N LEU A 456 -7.40 -33.30 -7.45
CA LEU A 456 -6.67 -32.04 -7.28
C LEU A 456 -5.43 -32.29 -6.41
N ASN A 457 -4.49 -33.12 -6.88
CA ASN A 457 -3.15 -33.13 -6.30
C ASN A 457 -2.30 -32.12 -7.08
N ASP A 458 -2.30 -30.88 -6.60
CA ASP A 458 -1.27 -29.90 -6.96
C ASP A 458 0.06 -30.45 -6.43
N ASN A 459 0.92 -30.97 -7.31
CA ASN A 459 2.26 -31.37 -6.91
C ASN A 459 3.09 -30.08 -6.70
N PHE A 460 3.76 -29.94 -5.56
CA PHE A 460 4.62 -28.80 -5.25
C PHE A 460 6.10 -29.18 -5.40
N ILE A 461 6.91 -28.25 -5.91
CA ILE A 461 8.36 -28.41 -6.05
C ILE A 461 9.03 -27.44 -5.07
N GLN A 462 9.82 -27.98 -4.17
CA GLN A 462 10.65 -27.21 -3.25
C GLN A 462 12.01 -26.90 -3.90
N SER A 463 12.43 -25.65 -3.84
CA SER A 463 13.77 -25.23 -4.26
C SER A 463 14.39 -24.30 -3.22
N PHE A 464 15.71 -24.38 -3.06
CA PHE A 464 16.48 -23.49 -2.19
C PHE A 464 17.10 -22.38 -3.05
N GLN A 465 17.04 -21.14 -2.57
CA GLN A 465 17.72 -20.04 -3.24
C GLN A 465 19.22 -20.07 -2.90
N ASN A 466 19.97 -20.94 -3.58
CA ASN A 466 21.44 -20.94 -3.54
C ASN A 466 21.97 -20.09 -4.70
N LYS A 467 22.14 -18.78 -4.48
CA LYS A 467 23.08 -17.99 -5.29
C LYS A 467 24.27 -17.64 -4.41
N ALA A 468 25.45 -18.15 -4.77
CA ALA A 468 26.69 -17.76 -4.14
C ALA A 468 26.80 -16.22 -4.13
N PRO A 469 27.25 -15.59 -3.03
CA PRO A 469 27.51 -14.17 -3.04
C PRO A 469 28.53 -13.88 -4.14
N PHE A 470 28.26 -12.87 -4.99
CA PHE A 470 29.17 -12.46 -6.06
C PHE A 470 30.55 -11.99 -5.55
N PHE A 471 30.66 -11.77 -4.23
CA PHE A 471 31.92 -11.60 -3.51
C PHE A 471 31.90 -12.48 -2.26
N SER A 472 32.67 -13.57 -2.27
CA SER A 472 33.18 -14.17 -1.05
C SER A 472 34.40 -13.35 -0.62
N TRP A 473 34.33 -12.70 0.54
CA TRP A 473 35.55 -12.23 1.19
C TRP A 473 36.34 -13.48 1.65
N CYS A 474 37.50 -13.69 1.03
CA CYS A 474 38.57 -14.50 1.60
C CYS A 474 39.25 -13.71 2.73
#